data_AF-A0A3S3EJ82-F1
#
_entry.id   AF-A0A3S3EJ82-F1
#
_cell.length_a   1.000
_cell.length_b   1.000
_cell.length_c   1.000
_cell.angle_alpha   90.00
_cell.angle_beta   90.00
_cell.angle_gamma   90.00
#
_symmetry.space_group_name_H-M   'P 1'
#
loop_
_entity.id
_entity.type
_entity.pdbx_description
1 polymer ?
#
loop_
_entity_poly.entity_id
_entity_poly.type
_entity_poly.pdbx_seq_one_letter_code
_entity_poly.pdbx_strand_id
1 'polypeptide(L)'
;MDEAALWDLINAGRERMNLAQRRLWDVFGIDPELWTHRSPAGDDRRVWVVALIGRSVISYNEFEYGFDRSHFVRYGEIAELGWGHDDLEVAVQHVLNEVERGDRTAPIVSEPRTGAHPVRRR
;
A
#
# COMPACT_ATOMS: atom_id res chain seq x y z
N MET A 1 4.69 9.00 13.69
CA MET A 1 3.75 8.12 14.43
C MET A 1 4.54 7.13 15.29
N ASP A 2 4.06 6.76 16.48
CA ASP A 2 4.67 5.66 17.27
C ASP A 2 4.00 4.31 17.00
N GLU A 3 4.65 3.23 17.44
CA GLU A 3 4.20 1.87 17.18
C GLU A 3 2.85 1.55 17.86
N ALA A 4 2.61 2.10 19.05
CA ALA A 4 1.37 1.87 19.80
C ALA A 4 0.15 2.46 19.05
N ALA A 5 0.28 3.70 18.55
CA ALA A 5 -0.77 4.33 17.75
C ALA A 5 -1.02 3.57 16.45
N LEU A 6 0.02 3.00 15.83
CA LEU A 6 -0.14 2.16 14.65
C LEU A 6 -0.90 0.86 14.97
N TRP A 7 -0.61 0.22 16.10
CA TRP A 7 -1.34 -0.95 16.55
C TRP A 7 -2.83 -0.67 16.75
N ASP A 8 -3.19 0.50 17.28
CA ASP A 8 -4.59 0.91 17.41
C ASP A 8 -5.28 1.01 16.04
N LEU A 9 -4.61 1.58 15.04
CA LEU A 9 -5.14 1.64 13.66
C LEU A 9 -5.29 0.25 13.03
N ILE A 10 -4.32 -0.64 13.23
CA ILE A 10 -4.38 -2.02 12.74
C ILE A 10 -5.55 -2.76 13.37
N ASN A 11 -5.71 -2.65 14.69
CA ASN A 11 -6.79 -3.30 15.43
C ASN A 11 -8.15 -2.79 14.96
N ALA A 12 -8.31 -1.46 14.85
CA ALA A 12 -9.56 -0.85 14.38
C ALA A 12 -9.91 -1.29 12.94
N GLY A 13 -8.93 -1.35 12.05
CA GLY A 13 -9.14 -1.85 10.69
C GLY A 13 -9.52 -3.33 10.67
N ARG A 14 -8.83 -4.16 11.45
CA ARG A 14 -9.11 -5.60 11.57
C ARG A 14 -10.51 -5.88 12.12
N GLU A 15 -11.01 -5.04 13.03
CA GLU A 15 -12.39 -5.13 13.52
C GLU A 15 -13.41 -4.91 12.40
N ARG A 16 -13.16 -3.96 11.50
CA ARG A 16 -14.03 -3.63 10.36
C ARG A 16 -13.95 -4.64 9.20
N MET A 17 -12.91 -5.48 9.16
CA MET A 17 -12.77 -6.51 8.12
C MET A 17 -13.88 -7.58 8.21
N ASN A 18 -14.40 -7.96 7.03
CA ASN A 18 -15.23 -9.15 6.84
C ASN A 18 -14.41 -10.45 6.93
N LEU A 19 -15.09 -11.61 6.90
CA LEU A 19 -14.43 -12.91 7.06
C LEU A 19 -13.36 -13.20 5.99
N ALA A 20 -13.59 -12.83 4.74
CA ALA A 20 -12.63 -13.06 3.66
C ALA A 20 -11.39 -12.18 3.84
N GLN A 21 -11.59 -10.90 4.15
CA GLN A 21 -10.50 -9.97 4.47
C GLN A 21 -9.69 -10.43 5.69
N ARG A 22 -10.33 -10.95 6.76
CA ARG A 22 -9.63 -11.47 7.95
C ARG A 22 -8.80 -12.70 7.64
N ARG A 23 -9.35 -13.66 6.91
CA ARG A 23 -8.60 -14.84 6.44
C ARG A 23 -7.41 -14.44 5.59
N LEU A 24 -7.59 -13.41 4.76
CA LEU A 24 -6.52 -12.86 3.98
C LEU A 24 -5.45 -12.28 4.94
N TRP A 25 -5.83 -11.32 5.79
CA TRP A 25 -4.96 -10.68 6.77
C TRP A 25 -4.16 -11.67 7.63
N ASP A 26 -4.79 -12.73 8.15
CA ASP A 26 -4.13 -13.71 9.02
C ASP A 26 -3.02 -14.52 8.30
N VAL A 27 -2.94 -14.47 6.96
CA VAL A 27 -1.88 -15.14 6.16
C VAL A 27 -0.72 -14.22 5.82
N PHE A 28 -0.97 -12.92 5.59
CA PHE A 28 0.05 -11.99 5.09
C PHE A 28 0.46 -10.91 6.08
N GLY A 29 -0.38 -10.68 7.10
CA GLY A 29 -0.12 -9.71 8.15
C GLY A 29 1.16 -10.08 8.89
N ILE A 30 1.96 -9.06 9.19
CA ILE A 30 3.17 -9.19 10.00
C ILE A 30 3.10 -8.18 11.14
N ASP A 31 3.95 -8.37 12.14
CA ASP A 31 4.18 -7.32 13.12
C ASP A 31 4.72 -6.06 12.40
N PRO A 32 4.33 -4.84 12.83
CA PRO A 32 4.77 -3.62 12.18
C PRO A 32 6.29 -3.50 12.13
N GLU A 33 6.81 -3.28 10.93
CA GLU A 33 8.24 -3.08 10.70
C GLU A 33 8.51 -1.72 10.07
N LEU A 34 9.52 -1.00 10.57
CA LEU A 34 9.97 0.23 9.93
C LEU A 34 10.92 -0.07 8.77
N TRP A 35 10.44 0.18 7.55
CA TRP A 35 11.20 0.04 6.31
C TRP A 35 11.64 1.41 5.80
N THR A 36 12.62 1.42 4.90
CA THR A 36 13.09 2.63 4.23
C THR A 36 12.48 2.72 2.83
N HIS A 37 11.76 3.79 2.56
CA HIS A 37 11.42 4.18 1.20
C HIS A 37 12.57 5.00 0.62
N ARG A 38 13.12 4.55 -0.51
CA ARG A 38 14.16 5.29 -1.24
C ARG A 38 13.52 6.10 -2.34
N SER A 39 13.59 7.43 -2.25
CA SER A 39 13.08 8.30 -3.30
C SER A 39 14.17 8.57 -4.33
N PRO A 40 13.86 8.54 -5.64
CA PRO A 40 14.78 8.99 -6.68
C PRO A 40 15.27 10.43 -6.48
N ALA A 41 14.51 11.26 -5.77
CA ALA A 41 14.86 12.64 -5.43
C ALA A 41 15.82 12.75 -4.22
N GLY A 42 16.19 11.63 -3.58
CA GLY A 42 17.09 11.60 -2.43
C GLY A 42 16.44 11.91 -1.07
N ASP A 43 15.12 12.08 -1.04
CA ASP A 43 14.34 12.26 0.19
C ASP A 43 13.87 10.91 0.73
N ASP A 44 14.78 10.20 1.39
CA ASP A 44 14.52 8.89 1.96
C ASP A 44 13.63 9.00 3.20
N ARG A 45 12.61 8.14 3.27
CA ARG A 45 11.61 8.19 4.34
C ARG A 45 11.50 6.86 5.05
N ARG A 46 11.09 6.91 6.32
CA ARG A 46 10.75 5.71 7.09
C ARG A 46 9.25 5.50 7.01
N VAL A 47 8.85 4.26 6.74
CA VAL A 47 7.44 3.90 6.58
C VAL A 47 7.20 2.58 7.30
N TRP A 48 6.02 2.45 7.88
CA TRP A 48 5.64 1.22 8.55
C TRP A 48 5.10 0.23 7.53
N VAL A 49 5.55 -1.01 7.61
CA VAL A 49 5.05 -2.15 6.83
C VAL A 49 4.33 -3.10 7.75
N VAL A 50 3.12 -3.52 7.37
CA VAL A 50 2.22 -4.31 8.21
C VAL A 50 1.75 -5.60 7.55
N ALA A 51 2.04 -5.80 6.25
CA ALA A 51 1.78 -7.06 5.57
C ALA A 51 2.72 -7.29 4.38
N LEU A 52 3.01 -8.55 4.07
CA LEU A 52 3.83 -9.00 2.93
C LEU A 52 3.01 -9.89 1.98
N ILE A 53 2.76 -9.41 0.76
CA ILE A 53 2.00 -10.13 -0.26
C ILE A 53 2.84 -10.28 -1.53
N GLY A 54 3.46 -11.45 -1.72
CA GLY A 54 4.31 -11.74 -2.88
C GLY A 54 5.46 -10.73 -3.01
N ARG A 55 5.42 -9.88 -4.05
CA ARG A 55 6.40 -8.79 -4.30
C ARG A 55 5.86 -7.40 -3.93
N SER A 56 4.92 -7.33 -3.00
CA SER A 56 4.31 -6.10 -2.52
C SER A 56 4.08 -6.15 -1.02
N VAL A 57 3.86 -4.98 -0.43
CA VAL A 57 3.58 -4.78 0.99
C VAL A 57 2.32 -3.94 1.16
N ILE A 58 1.66 -4.05 2.32
CA ILE A 58 0.80 -2.98 2.82
C ILE A 58 1.64 -2.14 3.77
N SER A 59 1.70 -0.83 3.50
CA SER A 59 2.46 0.14 4.26
C SER A 59 1.56 1.25 4.79
N TYR A 60 1.88 1.79 5.96
CA TYR A 60 1.27 3.00 6.49
C TYR A 60 2.17 4.21 6.24
N ASN A 61 1.61 5.25 5.63
CA ASN A 61 2.29 6.51 5.33
C ASN A 61 1.84 7.59 6.33
N GLU A 62 2.77 8.07 7.16
CA GLU A 62 2.46 9.09 8.17
C GLU A 62 2.18 10.49 7.60
N PHE A 63 2.56 10.77 6.35
CA PHE A 63 2.28 12.06 5.72
C PHE A 63 0.86 12.13 5.12
N GLU A 64 0.36 10.99 4.65
CA GLU A 64 -0.96 10.86 4.00
C GLU A 64 -2.03 10.28 4.94
N TYR A 65 -1.60 9.84 6.14
CA TYR A 65 -2.41 9.31 7.22
C TYR A 65 -3.21 8.04 6.90
N GLY A 66 -2.67 7.15 6.05
CA GLY A 66 -3.38 5.94 5.67
C GLY A 66 -2.47 4.81 5.20
N PHE A 67 -3.13 3.69 4.91
CA PHE A 67 -2.54 2.48 4.36
C PHE A 67 -2.61 2.50 2.84
N ASP A 68 -1.63 1.85 2.21
CA ASP A 68 -1.67 1.56 0.78
C ASP A 68 -0.73 0.39 0.46
N ARG A 69 -0.91 -0.15 -0.74
CA ARG A 69 -0.11 -1.22 -1.28
C ARG A 69 1.05 -0.70 -2.13
N SER A 70 2.25 -1.05 -1.71
CA SER A 70 3.49 -0.61 -2.35
C SER A 70 4.30 -1.80 -2.86
N HIS A 71 5.09 -1.60 -3.92
CA HIS A 71 6.09 -2.58 -4.35
C HIS A 71 7.40 -2.36 -3.62
N PHE A 72 8.05 -3.45 -3.21
CA PHE A 72 9.35 -3.41 -2.57
C PHE A 72 10.44 -3.98 -3.47
N VAL A 73 11.66 -3.45 -3.35
CA VAL A 73 12.83 -3.92 -4.12
C VAL A 73 13.45 -5.13 -3.46
N ARG A 74 13.63 -5.02 -2.14
CA ARG A 74 14.17 -6.04 -1.24
C ARG A 74 13.54 -5.84 0.14
N TYR A 75 13.65 -6.85 0.98
CA TYR A 75 13.17 -6.76 2.35
C TYR A 75 13.75 -5.52 3.05
N GLY A 76 12.91 -4.74 3.71
CA GLY A 76 13.31 -3.49 4.36
C GLY A 76 13.34 -2.25 3.44
N GLU A 77 13.09 -2.38 2.12
CA GLU A 77 13.20 -1.28 1.15
C GLU A 77 12.04 -1.20 0.15
N ILE A 78 11.30 -0.08 0.20
CA ILE A 78 10.17 0.20 -0.70
C ILE A 78 10.62 1.08 -1.87
N ALA A 79 10.27 0.67 -3.10
CA ALA A 79 10.59 1.41 -4.33
C ALA A 79 9.70 2.63 -4.52
N GLU A 80 8.39 2.45 -4.34
CA GLU A 80 7.38 3.45 -4.66
C GLU A 80 6.31 3.40 -3.57
N LEU A 81 6.10 4.52 -2.89
CA LEU A 81 4.93 4.71 -2.05
C LEU A 81 3.77 5.13 -2.96
N GLY A 82 2.62 4.50 -2.78
CA GLY A 82 1.41 5.11 -3.27
C GLY A 82 0.84 6.11 -2.26
N TRP A 83 -0.34 6.62 -2.57
CA TRP A 83 -0.87 7.85 -1.96
C TRP A 83 -1.51 7.61 -0.59
N GLY A 84 -1.61 6.36 -0.12
CA GLY A 84 -1.66 6.12 1.33
C GLY A 84 -2.84 6.74 2.06
N HIS A 85 -4.06 6.72 1.52
CA HIS A 85 -5.24 7.32 2.18
C HIS A 85 -6.32 6.31 2.55
N ASP A 86 -6.07 5.00 2.38
CA ASP A 86 -7.05 3.98 2.71
C ASP A 86 -6.99 3.63 4.20
N ASP A 87 -8.14 3.30 4.77
CA ASP A 87 -8.18 2.50 5.98
C ASP A 87 -7.66 1.08 5.70
N LEU A 88 -7.15 0.39 6.72
CA LEU A 88 -6.49 -0.91 6.54
C LEU A 88 -7.39 -1.95 5.85
N GLU A 89 -8.67 -2.03 6.21
CA GLU A 89 -9.60 -2.97 5.60
C GLU A 89 -9.84 -2.68 4.11
N VAL A 90 -9.77 -1.41 3.70
CA VAL A 90 -9.90 -1.00 2.29
C VAL A 90 -8.67 -1.44 1.51
N ALA A 91 -7.46 -1.21 2.05
CA ALA A 91 -6.22 -1.71 1.46
C ALA A 91 -6.22 -3.25 1.34
N VAL A 92 -6.71 -3.96 2.36
CA VAL A 92 -6.87 -5.43 2.31
C VAL A 92 -7.94 -5.84 1.27
N GLN A 93 -9.03 -5.08 1.13
CA GLN A 93 -10.04 -5.35 0.09
C GLN A 93 -9.46 -5.19 -1.32
N HIS A 94 -8.57 -4.22 -1.54
CA HIS A 94 -7.86 -4.10 -2.80
C HIS A 94 -7.05 -5.36 -3.09
N VAL A 95 -6.26 -5.85 -2.12
CA VAL A 95 -5.51 -7.11 -2.29
C VAL A 95 -6.45 -8.28 -2.59
N LEU A 96 -7.59 -8.40 -1.88
CA LEU A 96 -8.56 -9.46 -2.12
C LEU A 96 -9.08 -9.42 -3.56
N ASN A 97 -9.51 -8.25 -4.03
CA ASN A 97 -10.01 -8.07 -5.38
C ASN A 97 -8.95 -8.43 -6.44
N GLU A 98 -7.69 -8.10 -6.19
CA GLU A 98 -6.59 -8.42 -7.11
C GLU A 98 -6.31 -9.92 -7.19
N VAL A 99 -6.39 -10.62 -6.06
CA VAL A 99 -6.28 -12.09 -6.02
C VAL A 99 -7.44 -12.74 -6.79
N GLU A 100 -8.64 -12.19 -6.67
CA GLU A 100 -9.84 -12.72 -7.36
C GLU A 100 -9.86 -12.42 -8.86
N ARG A 101 -9.42 -11.22 -9.28
CA ARG A 101 -9.51 -10.76 -10.67
C ARG A 101 -8.25 -10.95 -11.49
N GLY A 102 -7.09 -11.00 -10.84
CA GLY A 102 -5.77 -11.10 -11.49
C GLY A 102 -5.21 -9.77 -11.99
N ASP A 103 -5.86 -8.64 -11.71
CA ASP A 103 -5.41 -7.29 -12.09
C ASP A 103 -5.54 -6.29 -10.93
N ARG A 104 -4.68 -5.25 -10.95
CA ARG A 104 -4.58 -4.25 -9.89
C ARG A 104 -5.80 -3.33 -9.86
N THR A 105 -6.51 -3.30 -8.74
CA THR A 105 -7.73 -2.49 -8.57
C THR A 105 -7.50 -1.14 -7.90
N ALA A 106 -6.40 -0.99 -7.16
CA ALA A 106 -6.02 0.29 -6.57
C ALA A 106 -5.55 1.27 -7.68
N PRO A 107 -5.95 2.54 -7.63
CA PRO A 107 -5.53 3.53 -8.61
C PRO A 107 -4.00 3.68 -8.61
N ILE A 108 -3.42 3.71 -9.81
CA ILE A 108 -1.98 3.92 -10.01
C ILE A 108 -1.82 5.26 -10.72
N VAL A 109 -1.01 6.17 -10.15
CA VAL A 109 -0.56 7.34 -10.89
C VAL A 109 0.41 6.86 -11.96
N SER A 110 0.00 7.00 -13.21
CA SER A 110 0.83 6.70 -14.37
C SER A 110 1.00 7.97 -15.19
N GLU A 111 2.03 8.00 -16.02
CA GLU A 111 2.16 9.06 -17.02
C GLU A 111 0.87 9.15 -17.86
N PRO A 112 0.49 10.36 -18.32
CA PRO A 112 -0.67 10.53 -19.18
C PRO A 112 -0.60 9.55 -20.35
N ARG A 113 -1.56 8.62 -20.41
CA ARG A 113 -1.68 7.74 -21.57
C ARG A 113 -1.97 8.62 -22.77
N THR A 114 -1.13 8.57 -23.79
CA THR A 114 -1.31 9.38 -25.01
C THR A 114 -2.70 9.09 -25.58
N GLY A 115 -3.58 10.09 -25.54
CA GLY A 115 -4.92 9.99 -26.12
C GLY A 115 -4.83 9.86 -27.64
N ALA A 116 -5.86 9.27 -28.26
CA ALA A 116 -5.93 9.04 -29.71
C ALA A 116 -6.01 10.33 -30.57
N HIS A 117 -5.86 11.52 -29.98
CA HIS A 117 -5.90 12.78 -30.70
C HIS A 117 -4.48 13.23 -31.06
N PRO A 118 -4.12 13.28 -32.35
CA PRO A 118 -2.79 13.72 -32.74
C PRO A 118 -2.59 15.19 -32.34
N VAL A 119 -1.46 15.46 -31.68
CA VAL A 119 -1.02 16.81 -31.34
C VAL A 119 -0.94 17.62 -32.63
N ARG A 120 -1.84 18.58 -32.79
CA ARG A 120 -1.82 19.49 -33.94
C ARG A 120 -0.59 20.40 -33.79
N ARG A 121 0.50 20.06 -34.50
CA ARG A 121 1.69 20.89 -34.59
C ARG A 121 1.29 22.24 -35.21
N ARG A 122 1.61 23.34 -34.51
CA ARG A 122 1.62 24.69 -35.07
C ARG A 122 2.92 24.93 -35.81
#